data_AF-A0A8T4PD24-F1
#
_entry.id   AF-A0A8T4PD24-F1
#
_cell.length_a   1.000
_cell.length_b   1.000
_cell.length_c   1.000
_cell.angle_alpha   90.00
_cell.angle_beta   90.00
_cell.angle_gamma   90.00
#
_symmetry.space_group_name_H-M   'P 1'
#
loop_
_entity.id
_entity.type
_entity.pdbx_description
1 polymer ?
#
loop_
_entity_poly.entity_id
_entity_poly.type
_entity_poly.pdbx_seq_one_letter_code
_entity_poly.pdbx_strand_id
1 'polypeptide(L)'
;MVQNTKKRGEISMSFVAGIVLLLIGFGILFLFYQSLYKAVDINRTACHTSVIGRATLPALAQGYVPLKCTTAKICITGKKSEKCEEFLNSESVTTAVVKNSPEGINQIQAIYANEIISCWAAMGEGRVDVFPDYVQSQLGLGNNEPGCVICSRIAIDKDSLNQVDFSKMDLVKYMDSHTLPGKKETYVEYLSKNKNAAPVRIGEDVQIVDAEGNIIDSDDKWNNNKEAEYEETAILFAQLSDTPGYFEGPLNGLKTIFKGATISTVISPLATVYIGKTIITEPLAWVAILVAGGYQEYSIYKNRAFSAGYCGDVQSADKDKTGCSAIRTVHYNAPEILEYCGTIESIG
;
A
#
# COMPACT_ATOMS: atom_id res chain seq x y z
N MET A 1 -61.35 -28.80 56.21
CA MET A 1 -60.20 -28.05 55.67
C MET A 1 -59.67 -28.81 54.48
N VAL A 2 -59.92 -28.31 53.26
CA VAL A 2 -59.49 -28.95 52.00
C VAL A 2 -58.13 -28.35 51.64
N GLN A 3 -57.05 -29.13 51.79
CA GLN A 3 -55.73 -28.71 51.33
C GLN A 3 -55.61 -28.99 49.83
N ASN A 4 -55.59 -27.92 49.04
CA ASN A 4 -55.23 -27.95 47.62
C ASN A 4 -53.73 -28.26 47.49
N THR A 5 -53.37 -29.51 47.26
CA THR A 5 -52.01 -29.89 46.85
C THR A 5 -51.77 -29.40 45.42
N LYS A 6 -51.04 -28.28 45.29
CA LYS A 6 -50.50 -27.79 44.02
C LYS A 6 -49.71 -28.93 43.36
N LYS A 7 -50.22 -29.45 42.24
CA LYS A 7 -49.50 -30.40 41.38
C LYS A 7 -48.21 -29.71 40.91
N ARG A 8 -47.06 -30.16 41.41
CA ARG A 8 -45.76 -29.71 40.92
C ARG A 8 -45.58 -30.27 39.51
N GLY A 9 -45.32 -29.40 38.54
CA GLY A 9 -45.12 -29.80 37.15
C GLY A 9 -43.98 -30.80 37.05
N GLU A 10 -44.31 -32.01 36.62
CA GLU A 10 -43.33 -33.04 36.29
C GLU A 10 -42.62 -32.60 35.01
N ILE A 11 -41.43 -32.04 35.16
CA ILE A 11 -40.58 -31.74 34.01
C ILE A 11 -40.13 -33.08 33.45
N SER A 12 -40.65 -33.41 32.27
CA SER A 12 -40.26 -34.63 31.55
C SER A 12 -38.74 -34.64 31.36
N MET A 13 -38.09 -35.72 31.77
CA MET A 13 -36.63 -35.90 31.66
C MET A 13 -36.14 -35.76 30.21
N SER A 14 -37.01 -36.02 29.22
CA SER A 14 -36.75 -35.78 27.80
C SER A 14 -36.52 -34.30 27.46
N PHE A 15 -37.21 -33.39 28.13
CA PHE A 15 -37.05 -31.94 27.93
C PHE A 15 -35.69 -31.46 28.43
N VAL A 16 -35.24 -31.97 29.58
CA VAL A 16 -33.92 -31.66 30.14
C VAL A 16 -32.80 -32.18 29.22
N ALA A 17 -32.90 -33.42 28.75
CA ALA A 17 -31.93 -33.99 27.83
C ALA A 17 -31.85 -33.19 26.51
N GLY A 18 -33.01 -32.73 25.99
CA GLY A 18 -33.08 -31.90 24.79
C GLY A 18 -32.34 -30.56 24.95
N ILE A 19 -32.51 -29.87 26.08
CA ILE A 19 -31.82 -28.61 26.35
C ILE A 19 -30.30 -28.81 26.43
N VAL A 20 -29.83 -29.86 27.11
CA VAL A 20 -28.40 -30.15 27.22
C VAL A 20 -27.78 -30.39 25.85
N LEU A 21 -28.45 -31.17 24.99
CA LEU A 21 -27.96 -31.49 23.65
C LEU A 21 -27.92 -30.26 22.73
N LEU A 22 -28.91 -29.36 22.86
CA LEU A 22 -28.93 -28.08 22.15
C LEU A 22 -27.78 -27.17 22.59
N LEU A 23 -27.51 -27.06 23.89
CA LEU A 23 -26.41 -26.23 24.41
C LEU A 23 -25.05 -26.74 23.95
N ILE A 24 -24.84 -28.07 23.94
CA ILE A 24 -23.61 -28.68 23.42
C ILE A 24 -23.46 -28.40 21.92
N GLY A 25 -24.53 -28.56 21.14
CA GLY A 25 -24.53 -28.27 19.70
C GLY A 25 -24.22 -26.80 19.39
N PHE A 26 -24.85 -25.88 20.12
CA PHE A 26 -24.58 -24.44 20.00
C PHE A 26 -23.14 -24.11 20.41
N GLY A 27 -22.62 -24.73 21.48
CA GLY A 27 -21.24 -24.56 21.92
C GLY A 27 -20.22 -24.95 20.84
N ILE A 28 -20.43 -26.09 20.18
CA ILE A 28 -19.55 -26.55 19.08
C ILE A 28 -19.61 -25.57 17.89
N LEU A 29 -20.81 -25.17 17.47
CA LEU A 29 -20.97 -24.20 16.39
C LEU A 29 -20.35 -22.84 16.72
N PHE A 30 -20.47 -22.39 17.98
CA PHE A 30 -19.87 -21.14 18.44
C PHE A 30 -18.34 -21.22 18.47
N LEU A 31 -17.76 -22.34 18.90
CA LEU A 31 -16.31 -22.56 18.84
C LEU A 31 -15.82 -22.60 17.40
N PHE A 32 -16.56 -23.25 16.49
CA PHE A 32 -16.24 -23.27 15.07
C PHE A 32 -16.34 -21.87 14.45
N TYR A 33 -17.38 -21.11 14.80
CA TYR A 33 -17.56 -19.71 14.39
C TYR A 33 -16.39 -18.83 14.86
N GLN A 34 -15.98 -18.96 16.13
CA GLN A 34 -14.81 -18.22 16.63
C GLN A 34 -13.50 -18.66 15.96
N SER A 35 -13.36 -19.94 15.63
CA SER A 35 -12.18 -20.46 14.93
C SER A 35 -12.09 -19.93 13.49
N LEU A 36 -13.22 -19.77 12.80
CA LEU A 36 -13.26 -19.23 11.44
C LEU A 36 -13.08 -17.72 11.41
N TYR A 37 -13.65 -16.97 12.37
CA TYR A 37 -13.57 -15.50 12.38
C TYR A 37 -12.19 -14.96 12.78
N LYS A 38 -11.37 -15.73 13.51
CA LYS A 38 -10.02 -15.29 13.93
C LYS A 38 -8.98 -15.29 12.81
N ALA A 39 -9.30 -15.81 11.62
CA ALA A 39 -8.33 -16.00 10.54
C ALA A 39 -8.54 -15.11 9.31
N VAL A 40 -9.62 -14.32 9.25
CA VAL A 40 -9.82 -13.37 8.17
C VAL A 40 -9.28 -12.02 8.62
N ASP A 41 -8.39 -11.45 7.82
CA ASP A 41 -7.80 -10.14 8.02
C ASP A 41 -8.89 -9.06 7.84
N ILE A 42 -9.74 -8.90 8.86
CA ILE A 42 -11.00 -8.12 8.84
C ILE A 42 -10.76 -6.72 8.25
N ASN A 43 -9.59 -6.14 8.55
CA ASN A 43 -9.19 -4.82 8.10
C ASN A 43 -8.98 -4.76 6.58
N ARG A 44 -8.38 -5.79 5.96
CA ARG A 44 -8.15 -5.81 4.51
C ARG A 44 -9.42 -6.04 3.71
N THR A 45 -10.28 -6.94 4.17
CA THR A 45 -11.58 -7.15 3.53
C THR A 45 -12.45 -5.89 3.66
N ALA A 46 -12.45 -5.23 4.82
CA ALA A 46 -13.15 -3.97 5.00
C ALA A 46 -12.59 -2.86 4.10
N CYS A 47 -11.26 -2.75 3.99
CA CYS A 47 -10.59 -1.83 3.07
C CYS A 47 -11.04 -2.09 1.63
N HIS A 48 -10.89 -3.32 1.13
CA HIS A 48 -11.30 -3.70 -0.23
C HIS A 48 -12.77 -3.41 -0.50
N THR A 49 -13.67 -3.80 0.40
CA THR A 49 -15.10 -3.52 0.25
C THR A 49 -15.39 -2.03 0.25
N SER A 50 -14.69 -1.22 1.06
CA SER A 50 -14.83 0.24 1.05
C SER A 50 -14.29 0.87 -0.24
N VAL A 51 -13.20 0.35 -0.78
CA VAL A 51 -12.61 0.77 -2.05
C VAL A 51 -13.58 0.51 -3.21
N ILE A 52 -14.08 -0.72 -3.34
CA ILE A 52 -15.05 -1.08 -4.39
C ILE A 52 -16.36 -0.32 -4.18
N GLY A 53 -16.85 -0.25 -2.95
CA GLY A 53 -18.07 0.48 -2.61
C GLY A 53 -17.98 1.96 -2.96
N ARG A 54 -16.82 2.58 -2.74
CA ARG A 54 -16.58 3.96 -3.16
C ARG A 54 -16.49 4.07 -4.68
N ALA A 55 -15.69 3.24 -5.34
CA ALA A 55 -15.49 3.33 -6.79
C ALA A 55 -16.77 3.12 -7.60
N THR A 56 -17.72 2.33 -7.07
CA THR A 56 -19.02 2.05 -7.70
C THR A 56 -20.07 3.14 -7.48
N LEU A 57 -19.78 4.17 -6.67
CA LEU A 57 -20.67 5.32 -6.50
C LEU A 57 -20.43 6.39 -7.58
N PRO A 58 -21.48 7.18 -7.93
CA PRO A 58 -21.32 8.37 -8.75
C PRO A 58 -20.24 9.29 -8.18
N ALA A 59 -19.48 9.98 -9.03
CA ALA A 59 -18.32 10.80 -8.64
C ALA A 59 -18.66 11.81 -7.53
N LEU A 60 -19.88 12.35 -7.55
CA LEU A 60 -20.40 13.27 -6.53
C LEU A 60 -20.54 12.61 -5.14
N ALA A 61 -20.77 11.31 -5.09
CA ALA A 61 -21.04 10.54 -3.89
C ALA A 61 -19.81 9.82 -3.32
N GLN A 62 -18.75 9.63 -4.12
CA GLN A 62 -17.54 8.88 -3.73
C GLN A 62 -16.88 9.46 -2.45
N GLY A 63 -16.79 10.78 -2.34
CA GLY A 63 -16.18 11.45 -1.19
C GLY A 63 -16.93 11.27 0.15
N TYR A 64 -18.19 10.82 0.12
CA TYR A 64 -18.98 10.59 1.34
C TYR A 64 -18.78 9.22 1.97
N VAL A 65 -18.20 8.26 1.24
CA VAL A 65 -17.92 6.94 1.77
C VAL A 65 -16.47 6.91 2.22
N PRO A 66 -16.15 6.98 3.52
CA PRO A 66 -14.76 6.93 3.98
C PRO A 66 -14.13 5.58 3.69
N LEU A 67 -12.86 5.55 3.29
CA LEU A 67 -12.10 4.31 3.23
C LEU A 67 -11.98 3.72 4.64
N LYS A 68 -12.15 2.41 4.74
CA LYS A 68 -11.96 1.63 5.97
C LYS A 68 -10.61 0.92 5.96
N CYS A 69 -9.62 1.56 5.35
CA CYS A 69 -8.26 1.04 5.25
C CYS A 69 -7.48 1.43 6.51
N THR A 70 -7.24 0.46 7.37
CA THR A 70 -6.39 0.62 8.56
C THR A 70 -4.96 0.23 8.20
N THR A 71 -3.99 1.07 8.59
CA THR A 71 -2.58 0.79 8.36
C THR A 71 -2.13 -0.40 9.20
N ALA A 72 -1.75 -1.51 8.56
CA ALA A 72 -1.21 -2.66 9.27
C ALA A 72 0.19 -2.35 9.81
N LYS A 73 0.46 -2.65 11.08
CA LYS A 73 1.77 -2.46 11.71
C LYS A 73 2.42 -3.82 11.91
N ILE A 74 3.52 -4.07 11.22
CA ILE A 74 4.17 -5.39 11.16
C ILE A 74 5.57 -5.28 11.74
N CYS A 75 5.79 -5.94 12.87
CA CYS A 75 7.10 -6.03 13.48
C CYS A 75 7.75 -7.37 13.10
N ILE A 76 8.86 -7.32 12.37
CA ILE A 76 9.65 -8.50 12.00
C ILE A 76 10.76 -8.70 13.05
N THR A 77 10.80 -9.87 13.68
CA THR A 77 11.74 -10.16 14.78
C THR A 77 12.20 -11.62 14.75
N GLY A 78 13.35 -11.91 15.35
CA GLY A 78 13.87 -13.24 15.57
C GLY A 78 13.17 -14.00 16.71
N LYS A 79 12.47 -13.31 17.63
CA LYS A 79 11.82 -13.95 18.78
C LYS A 79 10.40 -13.44 19.01
N LYS A 80 9.53 -14.34 19.50
CA LYS A 80 8.10 -14.04 19.73
C LYS A 80 7.84 -12.97 20.81
N SER A 81 8.77 -12.77 21.75
CA SER A 81 8.62 -11.84 22.87
C SER A 81 9.18 -10.45 22.60
N GLU A 82 9.93 -10.28 21.51
CA GLU A 82 10.56 -9.01 21.16
C GLU A 82 9.57 -8.12 20.40
N LYS A 83 9.74 -6.80 20.56
CA LYS A 83 8.91 -5.78 19.96
C LYS A 83 9.80 -4.76 19.29
N CYS A 84 9.37 -4.29 18.14
CA CYS A 84 9.96 -3.16 17.44
C CYS A 84 9.66 -1.88 18.25
N GLU A 85 10.70 -1.10 18.53
CA GLU A 85 10.63 0.11 19.35
C GLU A 85 9.65 1.15 18.77
N GLU A 86 9.60 1.19 17.45
CA GLU A 86 8.77 2.01 16.58
C GLU A 86 7.27 1.83 16.83
N PHE A 87 6.88 0.66 17.33
CA PHE A 87 5.48 0.31 17.59
C PHE A 87 5.13 0.12 19.07
N LEU A 88 5.99 0.53 20.02
CA LEU A 88 5.73 0.35 21.45
C LEU A 88 4.42 0.98 21.94
N ASN A 89 4.01 2.11 21.33
CA ASN A 89 2.79 2.83 21.65
C ASN A 89 1.65 2.60 20.65
N SER A 90 1.82 1.66 19.71
CA SER A 90 0.82 1.38 18.70
C SER A 90 -0.14 0.30 19.13
N GLU A 91 -1.43 0.53 18.90
CA GLU A 91 -2.44 -0.52 18.99
C GLU A 91 -2.26 -1.51 17.84
N SER A 92 -2.53 -2.80 18.11
CA SER A 92 -2.62 -3.88 17.11
C SER A 92 -1.39 -4.06 16.21
N VAL A 93 -0.26 -4.46 16.81
CA VAL A 93 0.97 -4.81 16.09
C VAL A 93 0.99 -6.31 15.78
N THR A 94 1.18 -6.65 14.51
CA THR A 94 1.39 -8.04 14.06
C THR A 94 2.87 -8.38 14.16
N THR A 95 3.22 -9.33 15.03
CA THR A 95 4.59 -9.85 15.14
C THR A 95 4.82 -10.98 14.15
N ALA A 96 5.72 -10.76 13.19
CA ALA A 96 6.19 -11.77 12.25
C ALA A 96 7.54 -12.32 12.73
N VAL A 97 7.54 -13.56 13.22
CA VAL A 97 8.78 -14.21 13.69
C VAL A 97 9.49 -14.87 12.51
N VAL A 98 10.73 -14.46 12.25
CA VAL A 98 11.58 -15.01 11.21
C VAL A 98 12.81 -15.70 11.81
N LYS A 99 13.47 -16.56 11.03
CA LYS A 99 14.69 -17.22 11.45
C LYS A 99 15.84 -16.19 11.51
N ASN A 100 16.51 -16.10 12.66
CA ASN A 100 17.77 -15.38 12.77
C ASN A 100 18.92 -16.23 12.19
N SER A 101 18.92 -16.38 10.86
CA SER A 101 19.92 -17.11 10.08
C SER A 101 19.98 -16.53 8.66
N PRO A 102 20.95 -16.91 7.80
CA PRO A 102 21.03 -16.42 6.42
C PRO A 102 19.75 -16.64 5.60
N GLU A 103 18.95 -17.67 5.92
CA GLU A 103 17.66 -17.95 5.26
C GLU A 103 16.54 -16.99 5.70
N GLY A 104 16.72 -16.26 6.80
CA GLY A 104 15.78 -15.27 7.32
C GLY A 104 15.45 -14.21 6.28
N ILE A 105 16.43 -13.82 5.45
CA ILE A 105 16.24 -12.76 4.44
C ILE A 105 15.12 -13.10 3.45
N ASN A 106 14.97 -14.38 3.07
CA ASN A 106 13.90 -14.82 2.17
C ASN A 106 12.53 -14.75 2.85
N GLN A 107 12.45 -14.94 4.17
CA GLN A 107 11.20 -14.79 4.93
C GLN A 107 10.81 -13.32 5.04
N ILE A 108 11.78 -12.44 5.26
CA ILE A 108 11.57 -10.98 5.30
C ILE A 108 11.05 -10.50 3.94
N GLN A 109 11.72 -10.86 2.84
CA GLN A 109 11.28 -10.51 1.49
C GLN A 109 9.89 -11.07 1.16
N ALA A 110 9.57 -12.29 1.62
CA ALA A 110 8.24 -12.85 1.49
C ALA A 110 7.17 -12.01 2.20
N ILE A 111 7.45 -11.49 3.40
CA ILE A 111 6.54 -10.62 4.14
C ILE A 111 6.30 -9.34 3.33
N TYR A 112 7.36 -8.64 2.90
CA TYR A 112 7.23 -7.43 2.07
C TYR A 112 6.44 -7.69 0.78
N ALA A 113 6.77 -8.75 0.04
CA ALA A 113 6.11 -9.11 -1.21
C ALA A 113 4.62 -9.39 -1.01
N ASN A 114 4.26 -10.12 0.05
CA ASN A 114 2.86 -10.40 0.39
C ASN A 114 2.10 -9.13 0.79
N GLU A 115 2.74 -8.23 1.53
CA GLU A 115 2.13 -6.95 1.90
C GLU A 115 1.89 -6.04 0.70
N ILE A 116 2.83 -5.99 -0.25
CA ILE A 116 2.67 -5.25 -1.51
C ILE A 116 1.47 -5.81 -2.28
N ILE A 117 1.41 -7.12 -2.50
CA ILE A 117 0.30 -7.73 -3.25
C ILE A 117 -1.03 -7.58 -2.53
N SER A 118 -1.03 -7.70 -1.21
CA SER A 118 -2.25 -7.54 -0.41
C SER A 118 -2.77 -6.10 -0.49
N CYS A 119 -1.89 -5.11 -0.43
CA CYS A 119 -2.23 -3.70 -0.63
C CYS A 119 -2.77 -3.47 -2.05
N TRP A 120 -2.07 -3.94 -3.08
CA TRP A 120 -2.49 -3.80 -4.48
C TRP A 120 -3.88 -4.41 -4.72
N ALA A 121 -4.11 -5.63 -4.23
CA ALA A 121 -5.39 -6.31 -4.35
C ALA A 121 -6.49 -5.59 -3.55
N ALA A 122 -6.21 -5.11 -2.34
CA ALA A 122 -7.18 -4.36 -1.53
C ALA A 122 -7.60 -3.05 -2.20
N MET A 123 -6.70 -2.43 -2.96
CA MET A 123 -6.96 -1.21 -3.72
C MET A 123 -7.56 -1.48 -5.12
N GLY A 124 -8.11 -2.67 -5.35
CA GLY A 124 -8.78 -3.03 -6.61
C GLY A 124 -7.83 -3.15 -7.80
N GLU A 125 -6.56 -3.53 -7.54
CA GLU A 125 -5.53 -3.76 -8.55
C GLU A 125 -5.27 -2.55 -9.45
N GLY A 126 -5.49 -1.35 -8.91
CA GLY A 126 -5.32 -0.08 -9.61
C GLY A 126 -6.37 0.22 -10.70
N ARG A 127 -7.40 -0.63 -10.83
CA ARG A 127 -8.43 -0.55 -11.88
C ARG A 127 -9.67 0.23 -11.47
N VAL A 128 -9.73 0.73 -10.25
CA VAL A 128 -10.89 1.42 -9.69
C VAL A 128 -10.51 2.84 -9.31
N ASP A 129 -11.42 3.78 -9.53
CA ASP A 129 -11.22 5.17 -9.13
C ASP A 129 -11.61 5.36 -7.66
N VAL A 130 -10.61 5.46 -6.78
CA VAL A 130 -10.81 5.52 -5.32
C VAL A 130 -10.81 6.96 -4.79
N PHE A 131 -10.25 7.90 -5.55
CA PHE A 131 -10.09 9.29 -5.12
C PHE A 131 -10.86 10.21 -6.07
N PRO A 132 -11.95 10.83 -5.61
CA PRO A 132 -12.79 11.63 -6.49
C PRO A 132 -12.07 12.89 -6.99
N ASP A 133 -11.94 13.03 -8.32
CA ASP A 133 -11.49 14.25 -9.02
C ASP A 133 -12.31 15.51 -8.66
N TYR A 134 -13.57 15.30 -8.28
CA TYR A 134 -14.62 16.30 -8.45
C TYR A 134 -14.52 17.46 -7.44
N VAL A 135 -14.08 17.20 -6.21
CA VAL A 135 -14.11 18.22 -5.15
C VAL A 135 -12.96 19.23 -5.30
N GLN A 136 -11.79 18.77 -5.77
CA GLN A 136 -10.63 19.64 -5.94
C GLN A 136 -10.68 20.47 -7.23
N SER A 137 -11.20 19.89 -8.32
CA SER A 137 -11.23 20.55 -9.62
C SER A 137 -12.35 21.59 -9.79
N GLN A 138 -13.53 21.40 -9.19
CA GLN A 138 -14.65 22.35 -9.34
C GLN A 138 -14.58 23.59 -8.44
N LEU A 139 -13.91 23.50 -7.28
CA LEU A 139 -13.81 24.63 -6.37
C LEU A 139 -12.62 25.55 -6.69
N GLY A 140 -11.73 25.17 -7.61
CA GLY A 140 -10.56 25.98 -7.99
C GLY A 140 -9.58 26.21 -6.83
N LEU A 141 -9.61 25.33 -5.83
CA LEU A 141 -8.90 25.50 -4.55
C LEU A 141 -7.95 24.33 -4.20
N GLY A 142 -7.78 23.34 -5.08
CA GLY A 142 -6.99 22.13 -4.78
C GLY A 142 -5.83 21.91 -5.75
N ASN A 143 -4.65 21.62 -5.21
CA ASN A 143 -3.53 21.08 -5.96
C ASN A 143 -3.88 19.66 -6.46
N ASN A 144 -3.42 19.28 -7.66
CA ASN A 144 -3.59 17.94 -8.25
C ASN A 144 -2.71 16.86 -7.56
N GLU A 145 -2.67 16.88 -6.24
CA GLU A 145 -1.84 15.97 -5.48
C GLU A 145 -2.51 14.59 -5.40
N PRO A 146 -1.75 13.49 -5.57
CA PRO A 146 -2.33 12.15 -5.53
C PRO A 146 -2.92 11.83 -4.16
N GLY A 147 -4.05 11.14 -4.21
CA GLY A 147 -4.60 10.48 -3.04
C GLY A 147 -3.77 9.25 -2.69
N CYS A 148 -3.53 9.04 -1.41
CA CYS A 148 -2.71 7.95 -0.91
C CYS A 148 -3.38 7.11 0.18
N VAL A 149 -3.03 5.83 0.22
CA VAL A 149 -3.34 4.91 1.32
C VAL A 149 -2.05 4.24 1.76
N ILE A 150 -1.70 4.37 3.04
CA ILE A 150 -0.64 3.57 3.65
C ILE A 150 -1.24 2.23 4.08
N CYS A 151 -0.97 1.18 3.32
CA CYS A 151 -1.53 -0.15 3.59
C CYS A 151 -0.86 -0.81 4.79
N SER A 152 0.46 -0.68 4.90
CA SER A 152 1.21 -1.22 6.03
C SER A 152 2.48 -0.43 6.32
N ARG A 153 2.93 -0.53 7.57
CA ARG A 153 4.22 -0.09 8.09
C ARG A 153 4.93 -1.33 8.61
N ILE A 154 6.14 -1.56 8.14
CA ILE A 154 6.97 -2.71 8.48
C ILE A 154 8.21 -2.20 9.21
N ALA A 155 8.38 -2.64 10.45
CA ALA A 155 9.56 -2.39 11.27
C ALA A 155 10.36 -3.70 11.41
N ILE A 156 11.68 -3.59 11.54
CA ILE A 156 12.58 -4.74 11.67
C ILE A 156 13.42 -4.58 12.92
N ASP A 157 13.26 -5.50 13.86
CA ASP A 157 14.11 -5.63 15.03
C ASP A 157 15.47 -6.23 14.63
N LYS A 158 16.41 -5.35 14.25
CA LYS A 158 17.75 -5.74 13.78
C LYS A 158 18.55 -6.49 14.85
N ASP A 159 18.37 -6.14 16.11
CA ASP A 159 19.08 -6.76 17.24
C ASP A 159 18.74 -8.24 17.35
N SER A 160 17.46 -8.58 17.19
CA SER A 160 17.01 -9.97 17.17
C SER A 160 17.42 -10.75 15.91
N LEU A 161 17.81 -10.04 14.84
CA LEU A 161 18.12 -10.56 13.50
C LEU A 161 19.56 -10.32 13.07
N ASN A 162 20.48 -10.23 14.03
CA ASN A 162 21.89 -9.94 13.79
C ASN A 162 22.66 -10.96 12.93
N GLN A 163 22.11 -12.15 12.65
CA GLN A 163 22.68 -13.14 11.74
C GLN A 163 22.05 -13.09 10.33
N VAL A 164 21.08 -12.21 10.11
CA VAL A 164 20.47 -11.98 8.80
C VAL A 164 21.29 -10.94 8.04
N ASP A 165 21.76 -11.33 6.86
CA ASP A 165 22.52 -10.43 5.99
C ASP A 165 21.56 -9.59 5.13
N PHE A 166 21.19 -8.41 5.63
CA PHE A 166 20.31 -7.46 4.94
C PHE A 166 20.90 -6.89 3.65
N SER A 167 22.22 -6.99 3.43
CA SER A 167 22.84 -6.59 2.16
C SER A 167 22.40 -7.47 0.98
N LYS A 168 21.93 -8.69 1.27
CA LYS A 168 21.36 -9.62 0.29
C LYS A 168 19.86 -9.42 0.03
N MET A 169 19.23 -8.44 0.66
CA MET A 169 17.84 -8.12 0.35
C MET A 169 17.76 -7.65 -1.10
N ASP A 170 16.84 -8.22 -1.87
CA ASP A 170 16.55 -7.82 -3.24
C ASP A 170 15.08 -8.18 -3.50
N LEU A 171 14.20 -7.29 -3.02
CA LEU A 171 12.76 -7.54 -3.00
C LEU A 171 12.22 -7.77 -4.42
N VAL A 172 12.76 -7.07 -5.43
CA VAL A 172 12.28 -7.25 -6.80
C VAL A 172 12.69 -8.60 -7.34
N LYS A 173 13.96 -9.00 -7.22
CA LYS A 173 14.40 -10.33 -7.66
C LYS A 173 13.67 -11.43 -6.92
N TYR A 174 13.37 -11.24 -5.64
CA TYR A 174 12.51 -12.15 -4.89
C TYR A 174 11.13 -12.25 -5.53
N MET A 175 10.46 -11.12 -5.76
CA MET A 175 9.12 -11.06 -6.37
C MET A 175 9.07 -11.59 -7.81
N ASP A 176 10.15 -11.45 -8.57
CA ASP A 176 10.27 -11.95 -9.94
C ASP A 176 10.46 -13.46 -10.00
N SER A 177 11.21 -14.03 -9.05
CA SER A 177 11.54 -15.46 -9.04
C SER A 177 10.59 -16.35 -8.24
N HIS A 178 9.75 -15.78 -7.36
CA HIS A 178 8.86 -16.55 -6.50
C HIS A 178 7.40 -16.47 -6.94
N THR A 179 6.72 -17.61 -6.91
CA THR A 179 5.28 -17.69 -7.21
C THR A 179 4.43 -17.20 -6.06
N LEU A 180 3.30 -16.57 -6.40
CA LEU A 180 2.27 -16.25 -5.41
C LEU A 180 1.69 -17.52 -4.78
N PRO A 181 1.42 -17.53 -3.45
CA PRO A 181 0.80 -18.67 -2.79
C PRO A 181 -0.51 -19.09 -3.48
N GLY A 182 -0.57 -20.35 -3.93
CA GLY A 182 -1.75 -20.91 -4.60
C GLY A 182 -1.94 -20.47 -6.07
N LYS A 183 -1.01 -19.71 -6.65
CA LYS A 183 -1.04 -19.33 -8.08
C LYS A 183 0.20 -19.87 -8.81
N LYS A 184 0.11 -19.95 -10.13
CA LYS A 184 1.22 -20.36 -11.00
C LYS A 184 2.16 -19.22 -11.39
N GLU A 185 1.68 -18.00 -11.20
CA GLU A 185 2.38 -16.78 -11.58
C GLU A 185 3.26 -16.25 -10.45
N THR A 186 4.29 -15.49 -10.80
CA THR A 186 5.14 -14.76 -9.86
C THR A 186 4.47 -13.49 -9.34
N TYR A 187 5.03 -12.88 -8.29
CA TYR A 187 4.51 -11.62 -7.76
C TYR A 187 4.57 -10.52 -8.84
N VAL A 188 5.68 -10.45 -9.58
CA VAL A 188 5.85 -9.50 -10.70
C VAL A 188 4.89 -9.78 -11.84
N GLU A 189 4.71 -11.04 -12.22
CA GLU A 189 3.75 -11.43 -13.26
C GLU A 189 2.33 -11.02 -12.88
N TYR A 190 1.92 -11.20 -11.62
CA TYR A 190 0.60 -10.79 -11.14
C TYR A 190 0.38 -9.28 -11.19
N LEU A 191 1.37 -8.49 -10.81
CA LEU A 191 1.30 -7.02 -10.93
C LEU A 191 1.28 -6.57 -12.39
N SER A 192 1.93 -7.34 -13.28
CA SER A 192 2.09 -7.01 -14.70
C SER A 192 1.00 -7.61 -15.60
N LYS A 193 0.07 -8.41 -15.07
CA LYS A 193 -0.91 -9.18 -15.85
C LYS A 193 -1.83 -8.34 -16.74
N ASN A 194 -1.90 -7.04 -16.51
CA ASN A 194 -2.77 -6.15 -17.26
C ASN A 194 -2.03 -5.63 -18.49
N LYS A 195 -2.68 -5.67 -19.67
CA LYS A 195 -2.13 -5.13 -20.92
C LYS A 195 -1.80 -3.62 -20.83
N ASN A 196 -2.39 -2.95 -19.85
CA ASN A 196 -2.19 -1.53 -19.50
C ASN A 196 -1.42 -1.36 -18.17
N ALA A 197 -0.84 -2.43 -17.61
CA ALA A 197 0.08 -2.30 -16.48
C ALA A 197 1.30 -1.50 -16.93
N ALA A 198 1.70 -0.51 -16.14
CA ALA A 198 3.03 0.04 -16.27
C ALA A 198 4.02 -1.09 -15.90
N PRO A 199 5.15 -1.22 -16.62
CA PRO A 199 6.12 -2.25 -16.28
C PRO A 199 6.60 -2.05 -14.84
N VAL A 200 6.70 -3.15 -14.08
CA VAL A 200 7.35 -3.14 -12.76
C VAL A 200 8.78 -2.65 -12.95
N ARG A 201 9.19 -1.63 -12.19
CA ARG A 201 10.54 -1.06 -12.31
C ARG A 201 11.28 -1.03 -10.99
N ILE A 202 12.55 -1.39 -11.11
CA ILE A 202 13.57 -1.35 -10.07
C ILE A 202 14.27 -0.01 -10.19
N GLY A 203 14.39 0.72 -9.08
CA GLY A 203 15.22 1.93 -9.00
C GLY A 203 16.71 1.59 -8.99
N GLU A 204 17.18 0.75 -9.93
CA GLU A 204 18.55 0.26 -9.90
C GLU A 204 19.57 1.35 -10.19
N ASP A 205 19.20 2.46 -10.85
CA ASP A 205 20.02 3.68 -10.97
C ASP A 205 19.13 4.93 -11.16
N VAL A 206 18.63 5.50 -10.06
CA VAL A 206 18.05 6.85 -10.07
C VAL A 206 19.19 7.84 -9.88
N GLN A 207 19.68 8.45 -10.97
CA GLN A 207 20.57 9.60 -10.87
C GLN A 207 19.75 10.82 -10.43
N ILE A 208 20.11 11.41 -9.29
CA ILE A 208 19.48 12.63 -8.80
C ILE A 208 20.00 13.79 -9.64
N VAL A 209 19.11 14.61 -10.16
CA VAL A 209 19.43 15.75 -11.02
C VAL A 209 18.88 17.02 -10.37
N ASP A 210 19.66 18.10 -10.28
CA ASP A 210 19.19 19.37 -9.74
C ASP A 210 18.21 20.08 -10.69
N ALA A 211 17.67 21.24 -10.26
CA ALA A 211 16.72 22.03 -11.05
C ALA A 211 17.32 22.54 -12.37
N GLU A 212 18.64 22.57 -12.46
CA GLU A 212 19.43 22.97 -13.63
C GLU A 212 19.81 21.78 -14.53
N GLY A 213 19.46 20.55 -14.15
CA GLY A 213 19.75 19.35 -14.93
C GLY A 213 21.17 18.81 -14.74
N ASN A 214 21.91 19.24 -13.70
CA ASN A 214 23.19 18.65 -13.34
C ASN A 214 22.99 17.38 -12.52
N ILE A 215 23.74 16.32 -12.85
CA ILE A 215 23.80 15.11 -12.05
C ILE A 215 24.41 15.47 -10.70
N ILE A 216 23.62 15.37 -9.64
CA ILE A 216 24.10 15.50 -8.26
C ILE A 216 24.74 14.15 -7.95
N ASP A 217 26.07 14.13 -7.92
CA ASP A 217 26.80 12.98 -7.40
C ASP A 217 26.44 12.85 -5.91
N SER A 218 25.64 11.82 -5.59
CA SER A 218 25.04 11.66 -4.26
C SER A 218 26.09 11.40 -3.16
N ASP A 219 27.35 11.17 -3.54
CA ASP A 219 28.44 10.81 -2.65
C ASP A 219 29.02 12.00 -1.87
N ASP A 220 28.97 13.24 -2.39
CA ASP A 220 29.73 14.36 -1.82
C ASP A 220 28.98 15.20 -0.75
N LYS A 221 27.64 15.15 -0.69
CA LYS A 221 26.84 15.90 0.30
C LYS A 221 26.20 15.05 1.40
N TRP A 222 26.15 13.72 1.25
CA TRP A 222 25.46 12.84 2.20
C TRP A 222 26.35 12.33 3.35
N ASN A 223 27.67 12.32 3.17
CA ASN A 223 28.63 11.75 4.12
C ASN A 223 28.68 12.37 5.53
N ASN A 224 27.93 13.46 5.80
CA ASN A 224 28.01 14.19 7.08
C ASN A 224 26.70 14.26 7.87
N ASN A 225 25.57 13.83 7.31
CA ASN A 225 24.35 13.65 8.10
C ASN A 225 24.20 12.17 8.39
N LYS A 226 24.16 11.85 9.69
CA LYS A 226 24.03 10.52 10.27
C LYS A 226 23.20 9.61 9.36
N GLU A 227 23.64 8.36 9.25
CA GLU A 227 22.75 7.20 9.17
C GLU A 227 21.59 7.44 10.14
N ALA A 228 20.55 8.13 9.68
CA ALA A 228 19.27 8.08 10.32
C ALA A 228 18.89 6.64 10.09
N GLU A 229 18.97 5.88 11.16
CA GLU A 229 18.65 4.48 11.18
C GLU A 229 17.16 4.41 10.91
N TYR A 230 16.80 4.34 9.64
CA TYR A 230 15.42 4.37 9.21
C TYR A 230 14.84 2.98 9.41
N GLU A 231 14.16 2.82 10.54
CA GLU A 231 13.75 1.51 11.06
C GLU A 231 12.44 1.02 10.41
N GLU A 232 11.65 1.93 9.84
CA GLU A 232 10.32 1.65 9.29
C GLU A 232 10.19 1.83 7.77
N THR A 233 9.57 0.85 7.10
CA THR A 233 9.17 0.94 5.69
C THR A 233 7.65 0.97 5.56
N ALA A 234 7.10 1.93 4.82
CA ALA A 234 5.68 1.98 4.48
C ALA A 234 5.40 1.40 3.09
N ILE A 235 4.32 0.64 2.97
CA ILE A 235 3.77 0.20 1.68
C ILE A 235 2.61 1.13 1.35
N LEU A 236 2.82 1.93 0.32
CA LEU A 236 1.98 3.03 -0.09
C LEU A 236 1.32 2.71 -1.43
N PHE A 237 0.00 2.81 -1.47
CA PHE A 237 -0.75 2.93 -2.71
C PHE A 237 -1.04 4.40 -2.98
N ALA A 238 -0.81 4.85 -4.21
CA ALA A 238 -1.13 6.18 -4.68
C ALA A 238 -1.90 6.09 -5.99
N GLN A 239 -2.84 7.01 -6.20
CA GLN A 239 -3.55 7.10 -7.47
C GLN A 239 -3.68 8.55 -7.91
N LEU A 240 -3.47 8.73 -9.20
CA LEU A 240 -3.59 9.97 -9.94
C LEU A 240 -4.76 9.79 -10.91
N SER A 241 -5.82 10.53 -10.67
CA SER A 241 -6.97 10.60 -11.54
C SER A 241 -6.77 11.74 -12.55
N ASP A 242 -7.16 11.48 -13.80
CA ASP A 242 -6.74 12.27 -14.96
C ASP A 242 -7.40 13.64 -14.97
N THR A 243 -6.60 14.70 -14.82
CA THR A 243 -6.99 16.05 -15.22
C THR A 243 -6.69 16.19 -16.71
N PRO A 244 -7.71 16.26 -17.59
CA PRO A 244 -7.51 16.32 -19.03
C PRO A 244 -6.66 17.55 -19.38
N GLY A 245 -5.46 17.29 -19.91
CA GLY A 245 -4.49 18.32 -20.30
C GLY A 245 -3.27 18.45 -19.38
N TYR A 246 -3.35 18.02 -18.12
CA TYR A 246 -2.14 17.96 -17.28
C TYR A 246 -1.33 16.70 -17.59
N PHE A 247 -1.99 15.65 -18.11
CA PHE A 247 -1.33 14.39 -18.45
C PHE A 247 -0.82 14.28 -19.88
N GLU A 248 -1.22 15.15 -20.82
CA GLU A 248 -0.68 15.04 -22.18
C GLU A 248 0.82 15.27 -22.25
N GLY A 249 1.40 16.08 -21.33
CA GLY A 249 2.81 16.45 -21.09
C GLY A 249 3.67 15.50 -20.18
N PRO A 250 3.07 14.77 -19.24
CA PRO A 250 3.75 13.76 -18.44
C PRO A 250 3.45 12.34 -18.86
N LEU A 251 2.41 12.02 -19.66
CA LEU A 251 2.20 10.64 -20.15
C LEU A 251 3.19 10.26 -21.26
N ASN A 252 3.76 11.21 -22.04
CA ASN A 252 4.97 10.89 -22.82
C ASN A 252 6.23 10.91 -21.96
N GLY A 253 6.26 11.59 -20.81
CA GLY A 253 7.32 11.42 -19.81
C GLY A 253 7.27 10.03 -19.18
N LEU A 254 6.10 9.60 -18.72
CA LEU A 254 5.78 8.25 -18.25
C LEU A 254 6.07 7.23 -19.35
N LYS A 255 5.63 7.43 -20.60
CA LYS A 255 5.92 6.51 -21.72
C LYS A 255 7.39 6.51 -22.13
N THR A 256 8.13 7.62 -22.01
CA THR A 256 9.57 7.70 -22.35
C THR A 256 10.40 7.09 -21.23
N ILE A 257 10.09 7.40 -19.97
CA ILE A 257 10.57 6.70 -18.78
C ILE A 257 10.32 5.21 -19.00
N PHE A 258 9.09 4.78 -19.30
CA PHE A 258 8.72 3.37 -19.49
C PHE A 258 9.21 2.69 -20.79
N LYS A 259 9.79 3.39 -21.79
CA LYS A 259 10.24 2.78 -23.06
C LYS A 259 11.75 2.78 -23.37
N GLY A 260 12.59 3.45 -22.60
CA GLY A 260 14.03 3.37 -22.81
C GLY A 260 14.71 4.50 -22.05
N ALA A 261 15.85 4.21 -21.42
CA ALA A 261 16.57 5.14 -20.58
C ALA A 261 16.65 6.56 -21.18
N THR A 262 16.01 7.54 -20.53
CA THR A 262 16.42 8.94 -20.45
C THR A 262 15.63 9.68 -19.35
N ILE A 263 16.36 10.05 -18.29
CA ILE A 263 16.35 11.30 -17.52
C ILE A 263 15.01 11.79 -16.97
N SER A 264 14.91 11.87 -15.63
CA SER A 264 13.80 12.48 -14.91
C SER A 264 14.25 13.72 -14.12
N THR A 265 13.75 14.89 -14.45
CA THR A 265 13.75 16.09 -13.60
C THR A 265 12.65 16.05 -12.52
N VAL A 266 12.90 16.69 -11.38
CA VAL A 266 11.96 16.89 -10.26
C VAL A 266 11.54 18.35 -10.28
N ILE A 267 10.24 18.67 -10.25
CA ILE A 267 9.76 20.04 -10.04
C ILE A 267 9.20 20.14 -8.62
N SER A 268 9.78 21.02 -7.81
CA SER A 268 9.32 21.42 -6.47
C SER A 268 7.97 22.15 -6.54
N PRO A 269 7.12 22.09 -5.48
CA PRO A 269 5.79 22.72 -5.46
C PRO A 269 5.76 24.25 -5.63
N LEU A 270 6.91 24.93 -5.67
CA LEU A 270 6.99 26.40 -5.73
C LEU A 270 6.98 27.00 -7.14
N ALA A 271 7.11 26.20 -8.20
CA ALA A 271 7.09 26.70 -9.58
C ALA A 271 5.65 26.77 -10.12
N THR A 272 4.87 27.72 -9.59
CA THR A 272 3.61 28.15 -10.21
C THR A 272 3.93 28.88 -11.51
N VAL A 273 4.26 28.15 -12.58
CA VAL A 273 4.55 28.76 -13.88
C VAL A 273 3.24 29.04 -14.60
N TYR A 274 3.01 30.33 -14.78
CA TYR A 274 1.98 30.96 -15.59
C TYR A 274 2.13 30.55 -17.07
N ILE A 275 1.60 29.39 -17.47
CA ILE A 275 1.61 28.97 -18.88
C ILE A 275 0.41 29.59 -19.58
N GLY A 276 0.62 30.83 -20.05
CA GLY A 276 -0.20 31.43 -21.09
C GLY A 276 -0.06 30.65 -22.41
N LYS A 277 -1.15 30.59 -23.16
CA LYS A 277 -1.29 29.99 -24.50
C LYS A 277 -0.08 30.22 -25.43
N THR A 278 0.86 29.28 -25.48
CA THR A 278 1.70 29.08 -26.67
C THR A 278 1.90 27.59 -26.90
N ILE A 279 1.41 27.16 -28.07
CA ILE A 279 1.59 25.83 -28.64
C ILE A 279 3.10 25.64 -28.87
N ILE A 280 3.73 24.74 -28.12
CA ILE A 280 5.14 24.37 -28.33
C ILE A 280 5.17 22.98 -28.96
N THR A 281 5.55 22.96 -30.23
CA THR A 281 5.91 21.79 -31.03
C THR A 281 7.43 21.67 -31.03
N GLU A 282 8.04 20.88 -30.12
CA GLU A 282 9.43 20.33 -30.12
C GLU A 282 9.67 19.50 -28.82
N PRO A 283 10.60 18.52 -28.80
CA PRO A 283 10.50 17.31 -27.97
C PRO A 283 11.18 17.37 -26.58
N LEU A 284 11.30 18.55 -25.96
CA LEU A 284 12.07 18.73 -24.70
C LEU A 284 11.25 19.11 -23.45
N ALA A 285 9.93 18.97 -23.47
CA ALA A 285 9.05 19.35 -22.34
C ALA A 285 8.31 18.15 -21.73
N TRP A 286 9.04 17.11 -21.31
CA TRP A 286 8.46 15.79 -21.01
C TRP A 286 8.85 15.18 -19.66
N VAL A 287 8.90 15.99 -18.60
CA VAL A 287 9.04 15.44 -17.24
C VAL A 287 8.17 16.17 -16.24
N ALA A 288 7.11 15.50 -15.82
CA ALA A 288 6.54 15.66 -14.50
C ALA A 288 5.76 14.38 -14.18
N ILE A 289 5.51 14.09 -12.91
CA ILE A 289 4.56 13.07 -12.44
C ILE A 289 4.99 11.61 -12.66
N LEU A 290 6.16 11.28 -12.11
CA LEU A 290 6.33 10.16 -11.18
C LEU A 290 7.48 10.47 -10.20
N VAL A 291 7.62 11.76 -9.87
CA VAL A 291 8.81 12.29 -9.18
C VAL A 291 8.37 13.31 -8.13
N ALA A 292 7.91 12.80 -7.01
CA ALA A 292 7.99 13.45 -5.72
C ALA A 292 8.40 12.34 -4.73
N GLY A 293 9.68 12.37 -4.34
CA GLY A 293 10.39 11.29 -3.66
C GLY A 293 11.76 10.94 -4.26
N GLY A 294 12.35 11.84 -5.07
CA GLY A 294 13.69 11.68 -5.66
C GLY A 294 14.82 12.29 -4.83
N TYR A 295 14.62 12.45 -3.53
CA TYR A 295 15.67 12.82 -2.57
C TYR A 295 15.56 11.86 -1.41
N GLN A 296 16.21 10.69 -1.49
CA GLN A 296 16.81 9.96 -0.36
C GLN A 296 17.38 8.59 -0.80
N GLU A 297 18.68 8.42 -0.52
CA GLU A 297 19.33 7.21 0.04
C GLU A 297 19.77 6.08 -0.90
N TYR A 298 21.10 5.85 -0.94
CA TYR A 298 21.74 5.19 -2.09
C TYR A 298 22.10 3.69 -1.91
N SER A 299 22.21 3.11 -0.71
CA SER A 299 22.76 1.73 -0.58
C SER A 299 21.91 0.70 0.17
N ILE A 300 21.26 1.05 1.28
CA ILE A 300 20.36 0.12 2.01
C ILE A 300 18.92 0.20 1.47
N TYR A 301 18.59 1.31 0.81
CA TYR A 301 17.26 1.61 0.26
C TYR A 301 17.01 1.00 -1.12
N LYS A 302 18.02 0.91 -2.01
CA LYS A 302 17.89 0.27 -3.35
C LYS A 302 17.27 -1.13 -3.27
N ASN A 303 17.61 -1.87 -2.23
CA ASN A 303 17.22 -3.26 -2.04
C ASN A 303 15.78 -3.47 -1.54
N ARG A 304 15.15 -2.40 -1.01
CA ARG A 304 13.76 -2.41 -0.53
C ARG A 304 12.82 -1.66 -1.47
N ALA A 305 13.34 -0.74 -2.27
CA ALA A 305 12.59 0.08 -3.21
C ALA A 305 11.92 -0.77 -4.30
N PHE A 306 10.61 -0.99 -4.14
CA PHE A 306 9.74 -1.59 -5.12
C PHE A 306 8.76 -0.55 -5.65
N SER A 307 8.48 -0.56 -6.96
CA SER A 307 7.39 0.23 -7.55
C SER A 307 6.73 -0.52 -8.70
N ALA A 308 5.41 -0.57 -8.68
CA ALA A 308 4.58 -1.10 -9.76
C ALA A 308 3.37 -0.20 -9.97
N GLY A 309 2.76 -0.24 -11.15
CA GLY A 309 1.57 0.56 -11.40
C GLY A 309 0.74 0.07 -12.58
N TYR A 310 -0.44 0.66 -12.70
CA TYR A 310 -1.39 0.45 -13.77
C TYR A 310 -1.84 1.82 -14.28
N CYS A 311 -1.75 2.03 -15.59
CA CYS A 311 -2.23 3.25 -16.23
C CYS A 311 -3.16 2.88 -17.37
N GLY A 312 -4.44 3.22 -17.25
CA GLY A 312 -5.43 2.88 -18.25
C GLY A 312 -6.83 3.25 -17.77
N ASP A 313 -7.82 2.59 -18.34
CA ASP A 313 -9.21 2.78 -17.92
C ASP A 313 -9.37 2.33 -16.47
N VAL A 314 -9.77 3.28 -15.62
CA VAL A 314 -10.19 3.06 -14.24
C VAL A 314 -11.72 3.08 -14.19
N GLN A 315 -12.28 2.05 -13.59
CA GLN A 315 -13.72 1.90 -13.43
C GLN A 315 -14.23 2.93 -12.42
N SER A 316 -15.15 3.76 -12.90
CA SER A 316 -15.96 4.69 -12.11
C SER A 316 -17.42 4.55 -12.55
N ALA A 317 -18.37 4.87 -11.68
CA ALA A 317 -19.80 4.74 -11.97
C ALA A 317 -20.28 5.59 -13.15
N ASP A 318 -19.62 6.72 -13.43
CA ASP A 318 -20.16 7.75 -14.33
C ASP A 318 -19.52 7.80 -15.73
N LYS A 319 -18.41 7.09 -15.97
CA LYS A 319 -17.73 6.87 -17.28
C LYS A 319 -16.37 6.17 -17.06
N ASP A 320 -15.86 5.53 -18.11
CA ASP A 320 -14.45 5.14 -18.17
C ASP A 320 -13.59 6.41 -18.13
N LYS A 321 -12.82 6.57 -17.05
CA LYS A 321 -11.77 7.57 -16.96
C LYS A 321 -10.43 6.89 -17.19
N THR A 322 -9.48 7.60 -17.79
CA THR A 322 -8.08 7.15 -17.70
C THR A 322 -7.55 7.55 -16.33
N GLY A 323 -6.64 6.77 -15.76
CA GLY A 323 -6.00 7.07 -14.49
C GLY A 323 -4.76 6.20 -14.30
N CYS A 324 -3.87 6.63 -13.40
CA CYS A 324 -2.69 5.89 -13.03
C CYS A 324 -2.72 5.55 -11.54
N SER A 325 -2.60 4.27 -11.22
CA SER A 325 -2.45 3.76 -9.87
C SER A 325 -1.05 3.19 -9.71
N ALA A 326 -0.41 3.43 -8.58
CA ALA A 326 0.92 2.93 -8.26
C ALA A 326 0.95 2.38 -6.84
N ILE A 327 1.75 1.33 -6.66
CA ILE A 327 2.14 0.83 -5.35
C ILE A 327 3.65 0.91 -5.21
N ARG A 328 4.11 1.43 -4.08
CA ARG A 328 5.53 1.54 -3.78
C ARG A 328 5.83 1.30 -2.31
N THR A 329 7.05 0.87 -2.05
CA THR A 329 7.65 0.91 -0.71
C THR A 329 8.39 2.23 -0.54
N VAL A 330 8.18 2.91 0.58
CA VAL A 330 8.86 4.16 0.92
C VAL A 330 9.35 4.10 2.35
N HIS A 331 10.35 4.90 2.68
CA HIS A 331 10.66 5.14 4.08
C HIS A 331 9.45 5.80 4.77
N TYR A 332 9.10 5.36 5.99
CA TYR A 332 8.03 5.99 6.72
C TYR A 332 8.50 7.28 7.39
N ASN A 333 8.30 8.39 6.70
CA ASN A 333 8.45 9.74 7.23
C ASN A 333 7.16 10.51 6.95
N ALA A 334 6.32 10.71 7.96
CA ALA A 334 5.00 11.30 7.75
C ALA A 334 5.05 12.68 7.06
N PRO A 335 5.91 13.63 7.45
CA PRO A 335 6.12 14.87 6.71
C PRO A 335 6.46 14.66 5.24
N GLU A 336 7.43 13.80 4.93
CA GLU A 336 7.85 13.54 3.55
C GLU A 336 6.76 12.86 2.74
N ILE A 337 6.02 11.92 3.35
CA ILE A 337 4.87 11.28 2.71
C ILE A 337 3.82 12.32 2.31
N LEU A 338 3.57 13.30 3.17
CA LEU A 338 2.61 14.37 2.90
C LEU A 338 3.07 15.34 1.79
N GLU A 339 4.37 15.45 1.51
CA GLU A 339 4.85 16.31 0.41
C GLU A 339 4.44 15.79 -0.97
N TYR A 340 4.23 14.48 -1.10
CA TYR A 340 3.75 13.88 -2.35
C TYR A 340 2.33 13.35 -2.27
N CYS A 341 1.81 13.04 -1.08
CA CYS A 341 0.42 12.65 -0.87
C CYS A 341 -0.38 13.84 -0.37
N GLY A 342 -1.15 14.47 -1.24
CA GLY A 342 -1.96 15.63 -0.83
C GLY A 342 -3.04 15.27 0.18
N THR A 343 -3.44 14.01 0.20
CA THR A 343 -4.28 13.44 1.26
C THR A 343 -3.91 11.98 1.52
N ILE A 344 -3.78 11.64 2.80
CA ILE A 344 -3.62 10.26 3.27
C ILE A 344 -4.95 9.81 3.89
N GLU A 345 -5.58 8.79 3.30
CA GLU A 345 -6.91 8.31 3.71
C GLU A 345 -6.87 7.07 4.63
N SER A 346 -5.69 6.59 5.00
CA SER A 346 -5.55 5.46 5.93
C SER A 346 -5.76 5.88 7.39
N ILE A 347 -6.44 5.02 8.17
CA ILE A 347 -6.61 5.18 9.61
C ILE A 347 -5.38 4.57 10.32
N GLY A 348 -4.69 5.38 11.15
CA GLY A 348 -3.46 5.00 11.86
C GLY A 348 -3.65 4.26 13.18
#